data_AF-A0AAN7CM68-F1
#
_entry.id   AF-A0AAN7CM68-F1
#
_cell.length_a   1.000
_cell.length_b   1.000
_cell.length_c   1.000
_cell.angle_alpha   90.00
_cell.angle_beta   90.00
_cell.angle_gamma   90.00
#
_symmetry.space_group_name_H-M   'P 1'
#
loop_
_entity.id
_entity.type
_entity.pdbx_description
1 polymer ?
#
loop_
_entity_poly.entity_id
_entity_poly.type
_entity_poly.pdbx_seq_one_letter_code
_entity_poly.pdbx_strand_id
1 'polypeptide(L)'
;MRLSSPAVWSFVTSLVCLYVVAEPAGVLEIDLVFPRNKTYEPTPYMPVVFGFHNGELVRRLRPDIVISILNKADPNNSEDYIERLVTVNWTSNEPNFVEIIDKHTTRLSSFVMKKGRKPVDLVAIIANNETCTDTLGIALNVTDATVYISPSNWSATVLASDPELETCVLVATSTPTPTTNPCLIKIDSLAAAAISASAKDKQCILDRTPDCPDQ
;
A
#
# COMPACT_ATOMS: atom_id res chain seq x y z
N MET A 1 34.03 -11.36 -70.17
CA MET A 1 33.17 -10.24 -69.75
C MET A 1 32.52 -10.61 -68.42
N ARG A 2 32.86 -9.88 -67.36
CA ARG A 2 32.16 -9.94 -66.06
C ARG A 2 30.97 -8.99 -66.12
N LEU A 3 29.84 -9.41 -65.58
CA LEU A 3 28.85 -8.53 -64.98
C LEU A 3 28.26 -9.26 -63.77
N SER A 4 28.75 -8.86 -62.62
CA SER A 4 28.22 -9.13 -61.29
C SER A 4 26.99 -8.25 -61.04
N SER A 5 25.94 -8.81 -60.42
CA SER A 5 24.97 -8.02 -59.66
C SER A 5 24.57 -8.80 -58.40
N PRO A 6 24.85 -8.27 -57.19
CA PRO A 6 24.48 -8.89 -55.93
C PRO A 6 23.16 -8.34 -55.38
N ALA A 7 22.59 -9.10 -54.44
CA ALA A 7 21.68 -8.66 -53.37
C ALA A 7 20.23 -8.33 -53.74
N VAL A 8 19.37 -9.34 -53.61
CA VAL A 8 18.05 -9.16 -52.99
C VAL A 8 17.89 -10.25 -51.93
N TRP A 9 18.59 -10.07 -50.81
CA TRP A 9 18.22 -10.76 -49.57
C TRP A 9 17.11 -9.91 -48.94
N SER A 10 15.87 -10.18 -49.32
CA SER A 10 14.72 -9.68 -48.57
C SER A 10 14.67 -10.40 -47.23
N PHE A 11 15.43 -9.93 -46.25
CA PHE A 11 15.03 -10.12 -44.87
C PHE A 11 13.78 -9.28 -44.66
N VAL A 12 12.62 -9.93 -44.79
CA VAL A 12 11.40 -9.46 -44.13
C VAL A 12 11.74 -9.50 -42.65
N THR A 13 12.27 -8.40 -42.12
CA THR A 13 12.34 -8.21 -40.68
C THR A 13 10.90 -8.22 -40.21
N SER A 14 10.49 -9.37 -39.69
CA SER A 14 9.27 -9.50 -38.91
C SER A 14 9.20 -8.28 -38.00
N LEU A 15 8.11 -7.52 -38.14
CA LEU A 15 7.71 -6.50 -37.20
C LEU A 15 7.39 -7.24 -35.89
N VAL A 16 8.43 -7.70 -35.20
CA VAL A 16 8.35 -7.99 -33.79
C VAL A 16 8.05 -6.63 -33.20
N CYS A 17 6.79 -6.38 -32.85
CA CYS A 17 6.49 -5.42 -31.81
C CYS A 17 7.28 -5.89 -30.60
N LEU A 18 8.54 -5.43 -30.50
CA LEU A 18 9.20 -5.30 -29.23
C LEU A 18 8.33 -4.29 -28.50
N TYR A 19 7.32 -4.80 -27.79
CA TYR A 19 6.86 -4.11 -26.61
C TYR A 19 8.15 -3.82 -25.86
N VAL A 20 8.51 -2.54 -25.77
CA VAL A 20 9.52 -2.12 -24.81
C VAL A 20 8.93 -2.55 -23.48
N VAL A 21 9.35 -3.72 -23.01
CA VAL A 21 9.15 -4.10 -21.62
C VAL A 21 10.04 -3.11 -20.90
N ALA A 22 9.44 -2.02 -20.43
CA ALA A 22 10.14 -1.07 -19.60
C ALA A 22 10.70 -1.87 -18.43
N GLU A 23 12.03 -1.87 -18.28
CA GLU A 23 12.67 -2.56 -17.17
C GLU A 23 12.09 -1.98 -15.87
N PRO A 24 11.82 -2.82 -14.86
CA PRO A 24 11.35 -2.32 -13.58
C PRO A 24 12.41 -1.40 -12.98
N ALA A 25 12.02 -0.15 -12.70
CA ALA A 25 12.80 0.81 -11.94
C ALA A 25 13.02 0.34 -10.49
N GLY A 26 12.11 -0.48 -9.99
CA GLY A 26 12.24 -1.18 -8.72
C GLY A 26 10.97 -1.95 -8.36
N VAL A 27 11.06 -2.66 -7.22
CA VAL A 27 9.90 -3.31 -6.60
C VAL A 27 9.38 -2.38 -5.51
N LEU A 28 8.10 -2.02 -5.58
CA LEU A 28 7.35 -1.42 -4.48
C LEU A 28 6.65 -2.55 -3.73
N GLU A 29 6.88 -2.65 -2.42
CA GLU A 29 6.21 -3.63 -1.58
C GLU A 29 5.42 -2.93 -0.47
N ILE A 30 4.18 -3.35 -0.30
CA ILE A 30 3.22 -2.80 0.66
C ILE A 30 2.71 -3.96 1.50
N ASP A 31 2.91 -3.88 2.82
CA ASP A 31 2.53 -4.95 3.74
C ASP A 31 1.55 -4.45 4.81
N LEU A 32 0.54 -5.27 5.10
CA LEU A 32 -0.27 -5.15 6.29
C LEU A 32 0.57 -5.60 7.51
N VAL A 33 1.13 -4.61 8.21
CA VAL A 33 1.93 -4.82 9.42
C VAL A 33 1.03 -5.22 10.57
N PHE A 34 -0.09 -4.51 10.71
CA PHE A 34 -1.06 -4.75 11.76
C PHE A 34 -2.48 -4.44 11.26
N PRO A 35 -3.47 -5.26 11.63
CA PRO A 35 -3.39 -6.47 12.44
C PRO A 35 -3.12 -7.74 11.64
N ARG A 36 -2.33 -8.64 12.24
CA ARG A 36 -2.06 -10.00 11.73
C ARG A 36 -3.06 -11.02 12.25
N ASN A 37 -3.05 -12.26 11.74
CA ASN A 37 -3.93 -13.37 12.15
C ASN A 37 -3.62 -13.89 13.59
N LYS A 38 -3.85 -13.01 14.57
CA LYS A 38 -3.74 -13.24 16.01
C LYS A 38 -4.95 -12.62 16.70
N THR A 39 -5.04 -12.86 18.00
CA THR A 39 -6.12 -12.34 18.83
C THR A 39 -5.64 -11.13 19.61
N TYR A 40 -6.31 -10.01 19.44
CA TYR A 40 -6.03 -8.77 20.15
C TYR A 40 -7.17 -8.43 21.11
N GLU A 41 -6.83 -7.69 22.16
CA GLU A 41 -7.82 -7.05 23.00
C GLU A 41 -8.54 -5.95 22.18
N PRO A 42 -9.88 -5.89 22.17
CA PRO A 42 -10.60 -4.86 21.46
C PRO A 42 -10.24 -3.48 22.03
N THR A 43 -9.71 -2.60 21.18
CA THR A 43 -9.52 -1.18 21.51
C THR A 43 -10.32 -0.34 20.50
N PRO A 44 -11.07 0.68 20.93
CA PRO A 44 -11.90 1.47 20.03
C PRO A 44 -11.11 2.17 18.91
N TYR A 45 -9.83 2.46 19.12
CA TYR A 45 -8.95 3.17 18.19
C TYR A 45 -7.80 2.29 17.71
N MET A 46 -8.07 0.99 17.54
CA MET A 46 -7.06 0.06 17.07
C MET A 46 -6.62 0.44 15.65
N PRO A 47 -5.33 0.74 15.43
CA PRO A 47 -4.88 1.17 14.10
C PRO A 47 -4.91 0.01 13.10
N VAL A 48 -5.05 0.32 11.82
CA VAL A 48 -4.62 -0.55 10.72
C VAL A 48 -3.32 0.04 10.18
N VAL A 49 -2.23 -0.71 10.24
CA VAL A 49 -0.88 -0.22 9.91
C VAL A 49 -0.39 -0.92 8.66
N PHE A 50 -0.05 -0.13 7.65
CA PHE A 50 0.65 -0.55 6.47
C PHE A 50 2.11 -0.12 6.56
N GLY A 51 3.00 -0.99 6.12
CA GLY A 51 4.41 -0.67 5.95
C GLY A 51 4.77 -0.72 4.47
N PHE A 52 5.75 0.10 4.10
CA PHE A 52 6.18 0.25 2.72
C PHE A 52 7.69 0.09 2.61
N HIS A 53 8.09 -0.78 1.70
CA HIS A 53 9.45 -0.85 1.17
C HIS A 53 9.51 -0.16 -0.18
N ASN A 54 10.58 0.59 -0.40
CA ASN A 54 10.79 1.45 -1.56
C ASN A 54 9.73 2.57 -1.68
N GLY A 55 9.51 3.29 -0.57
CA GLY A 55 8.48 4.33 -0.43
C GLY A 55 8.57 5.46 -1.47
N GLU A 56 9.76 5.74 -2.01
CA GLU A 56 9.93 6.73 -3.10
C GLU A 56 9.14 6.35 -4.38
N LEU A 57 8.90 5.04 -4.61
CA LEU A 57 8.05 4.59 -5.72
C LEU A 57 6.57 4.89 -5.48
N VAL A 58 6.13 5.06 -4.23
CA VAL A 58 4.75 5.46 -3.90
C VAL A 58 4.48 6.87 -4.40
N ARG A 59 5.44 7.78 -4.32
CA ARG A 59 5.31 9.15 -4.86
C ARG A 59 5.08 9.16 -6.37
N ARG A 60 5.70 8.20 -7.07
CA ARG A 60 5.56 8.05 -8.53
C ARG A 60 4.24 7.38 -8.90
N LEU A 61 3.90 6.29 -8.22
CA LEU A 61 2.72 5.50 -8.52
C LEU A 61 1.42 6.17 -8.04
N ARG A 62 1.50 7.00 -6.99
CA ARG A 62 0.35 7.62 -6.29
C ARG A 62 -0.80 6.63 -6.04
N PRO A 63 -0.56 5.47 -5.43
CA PRO A 63 -1.63 4.52 -5.14
C PRO A 63 -2.53 5.04 -4.01
N ASP A 64 -3.79 4.63 -4.04
CA ASP A 64 -4.71 4.78 -2.92
C ASP A 64 -4.76 3.46 -2.15
N ILE A 65 -4.82 3.54 -0.81
CA ILE A 65 -5.17 2.39 0.02
C ILE A 65 -6.66 2.45 0.30
N VAL A 66 -7.37 1.41 -0.12
CA VAL A 66 -8.78 1.23 0.18
C VAL A 66 -8.92 0.07 1.14
N ILE A 67 -9.45 0.34 2.33
CA ILE A 67 -9.82 -0.70 3.29
C ILE A 67 -11.33 -0.72 3.46
N SER A 68 -11.90 -1.93 3.45
CA SER A 68 -13.31 -2.13 3.78
C SER A 68 -13.42 -2.70 5.17
N ILE A 69 -14.14 -2.00 6.05
CA ILE A 69 -14.40 -2.45 7.41
C ILE A 69 -15.85 -2.91 7.48
N LEU A 70 -16.06 -4.19 7.84
CA LEU A 70 -17.38 -4.79 7.88
C LEU A 70 -18.08 -4.47 9.20
N ASN A 71 -19.38 -4.21 9.16
CA ASN A 71 -20.18 -4.15 10.38
C ASN A 71 -20.40 -5.56 10.94
N LYS A 72 -20.13 -5.77 12.23
CA LYS A 72 -20.33 -7.09 12.86
C LYS A 72 -21.79 -7.52 12.87
N ALA A 73 -22.70 -6.56 13.08
CA ALA A 73 -24.13 -6.83 13.18
C ALA A 73 -24.76 -7.10 11.80
N ASP A 74 -24.18 -6.54 10.75
CA ASP A 74 -24.61 -6.73 9.36
C ASP A 74 -23.38 -6.74 8.43
N PRO A 75 -22.80 -7.92 8.14
CA PRO A 75 -21.61 -8.02 7.30
C PRO A 75 -21.79 -7.52 5.86
N ASN A 76 -23.03 -7.31 5.40
CA ASN A 76 -23.31 -6.71 4.09
C ASN A 76 -23.20 -5.18 4.13
N ASN A 77 -23.10 -4.60 5.33
CA ASN A 77 -22.90 -3.19 5.55
C ASN A 77 -21.41 -2.96 5.86
N SER A 78 -20.66 -2.61 4.81
CA SER A 78 -19.26 -2.20 4.90
C SER A 78 -19.13 -0.69 4.77
N GLU A 79 -18.15 -0.12 5.45
CA GLU A 79 -17.67 1.22 5.16
C GLU A 79 -16.27 1.13 4.56
N ASP A 80 -16.09 1.85 3.45
CA ASP A 80 -14.82 1.94 2.76
C ASP A 80 -14.09 3.20 3.24
N TYR A 81 -12.85 3.01 3.67
CA TYR A 81 -11.93 4.08 4.01
C TYR A 81 -10.86 4.15 2.93
N ILE A 82 -10.70 5.34 2.37
CA ILE A 82 -9.73 5.62 1.33
C ILE A 82 -8.65 6.52 1.94
N GLU A 83 -7.44 6.00 2.05
CA GLU A 83 -6.28 6.77 2.44
C GLU A 83 -5.49 7.17 1.19
N ARG A 84 -5.38 8.47 0.97
CA ARG A 84 -4.68 9.03 -0.19
C ARG A 84 -3.22 9.26 0.15
N LEU A 85 -2.35 8.39 -0.36
CA LEU A 85 -0.93 8.36 -0.02
C LEU A 85 -0.11 9.55 -0.55
N VAL A 86 -0.73 10.42 -1.35
CA VAL A 86 -0.12 11.64 -1.89
C VAL A 86 0.21 12.68 -0.81
N THR A 87 -0.49 12.66 0.34
CA THR A 87 -0.26 13.58 1.46
C THR A 87 0.80 13.09 2.44
N VAL A 88 1.24 11.83 2.30
CA VAL A 88 2.27 11.23 3.15
C VAL A 88 3.65 11.71 2.70
N ASN A 89 4.47 12.14 3.65
CA ASN A 89 5.85 12.49 3.37
C ASN A 89 6.71 11.22 3.30
N TRP A 90 6.87 10.69 2.09
CA TRP A 90 7.73 9.53 1.83
C TRP A 90 9.20 9.93 1.97
N THR A 91 9.91 9.21 2.82
CA THR A 91 11.36 9.39 2.96
C THR A 91 12.09 8.15 2.45
N SER A 92 13.35 8.33 2.03
CA SER A 92 14.26 7.22 1.72
C SER A 92 14.68 6.43 2.97
N ASN A 93 14.32 6.89 4.17
CA ASN A 93 14.53 6.14 5.41
C ASN A 93 13.41 5.10 5.53
N GLU A 94 13.75 3.84 5.22
CA GLU A 94 12.83 2.72 5.33
C GLU A 94 12.83 2.06 6.71
N PRO A 95 11.73 1.39 7.09
CA PRO A 95 10.43 1.33 6.39
C PRO A 95 9.55 2.57 6.68
N ASN A 96 8.73 2.96 5.70
CA ASN A 96 7.71 4.01 5.90
C ASN A 96 6.42 3.35 6.40
N PHE A 97 5.73 3.97 7.36
CA PHE A 97 4.46 3.47 7.91
C PHE A 97 3.31 4.42 7.61
N VAL A 98 2.14 3.85 7.35
CA VAL A 98 0.87 4.57 7.23
C VAL A 98 -0.16 3.88 8.10
N GLU A 99 -0.73 4.62 9.04
CA GLU A 99 -1.78 4.15 9.93
C GLU A 99 -3.16 4.74 9.59
N ILE A 100 -4.17 3.87 9.57
CA ILE A 100 -5.58 4.25 9.52
C ILE A 100 -6.17 4.01 10.91
N ILE A 101 -6.63 5.09 11.54
CA ILE A 101 -7.21 5.08 12.89
C ILE A 101 -8.59 5.68 12.85
N ASP A 102 -9.60 4.90 13.23
CA ASP A 102 -10.96 5.36 13.44
C ASP A 102 -11.62 4.62 14.62
N LYS A 103 -12.79 5.09 15.05
CA LYS A 103 -13.53 4.55 16.18
C LYS A 103 -14.30 3.28 15.78
N HIS A 104 -13.70 2.13 16.07
CA HIS A 104 -14.23 0.80 15.75
C HIS A 104 -14.86 0.13 16.98
N THR A 105 -16.05 0.57 17.42
CA THR A 105 -16.73 -0.03 18.58
C THR A 105 -17.60 -1.25 18.24
N THR A 106 -18.02 -1.41 16.98
CA THR A 106 -18.93 -2.48 16.52
C THR A 106 -18.52 -3.15 15.21
N ARG A 107 -17.35 -2.81 14.67
CA ARG A 107 -16.96 -3.16 13.30
C ARG A 107 -15.82 -4.18 13.28
N LEU A 108 -15.93 -5.17 12.40
CA LEU A 108 -14.95 -6.19 12.11
C LEU A 108 -14.26 -5.83 10.80
N SER A 109 -13.03 -5.35 10.86
CA SER A 109 -12.06 -5.74 9.85
C SER A 109 -11.73 -7.22 10.07
N SER A 110 -11.30 -7.96 9.04
CA SER A 110 -11.29 -9.43 8.92
C SER A 110 -10.47 -10.25 9.95
N PHE A 111 -10.15 -9.68 11.11
CA PHE A 111 -9.43 -10.29 12.23
C PHE A 111 -10.32 -10.49 13.47
N VAL A 112 -10.08 -11.59 14.20
CA VAL A 112 -10.90 -11.96 15.36
C VAL A 112 -10.39 -11.27 16.63
N MET A 113 -11.07 -10.20 17.05
CA MET A 113 -10.89 -9.60 18.39
C MET A 113 -11.57 -10.46 19.46
N LYS A 114 -10.88 -10.79 20.56
CA LYS A 114 -11.49 -11.51 21.71
C LYS A 114 -11.21 -10.76 23.02
N LYS A 115 -12.26 -10.60 23.84
CA LYS A 115 -12.19 -9.98 25.17
C LYS A 115 -11.22 -10.74 26.10
N GLY A 116 -10.37 -10.01 26.84
CA GLY A 116 -9.48 -10.58 27.87
C GLY A 116 -8.07 -11.01 27.42
N ARG A 117 -7.58 -10.50 26.28
CA ARG A 117 -6.17 -10.66 25.86
C ARG A 117 -5.31 -9.48 26.32
N LYS A 118 -3.99 -9.57 26.16
CA LYS A 118 -3.05 -8.48 26.45
C LYS A 118 -3.26 -7.31 25.47
N PRO A 119 -2.95 -6.06 25.87
CA PRO A 119 -2.87 -4.92 24.97
C PRO A 119 -1.98 -5.20 23.76
N VAL A 120 -2.24 -4.50 22.66
CA VAL A 120 -1.46 -4.60 21.42
C VAL A 120 -0.04 -4.12 21.67
N ASP A 121 0.94 -4.96 21.34
CA ASP A 121 2.37 -4.61 21.31
C ASP A 121 2.85 -4.75 19.86
N LEU A 122 2.94 -3.61 19.16
CA LEU A 122 3.29 -3.59 17.74
C LEU A 122 4.69 -4.15 17.48
N VAL A 123 5.64 -3.94 18.40
CA VAL A 123 7.03 -4.45 18.27
C VAL A 123 7.03 -5.98 18.39
N ALA A 124 6.28 -6.53 19.34
CA ALA A 124 6.22 -7.98 19.53
C ALA A 124 5.46 -8.72 18.41
N ILE A 125 4.52 -8.05 17.73
CA ILE A 125 3.69 -8.66 16.68
C ILE A 125 4.51 -9.08 15.46
N ILE A 126 5.52 -8.28 15.12
CA ILE A 126 6.39 -8.53 13.96
C ILE A 126 7.68 -9.28 14.34
N ALA A 127 7.99 -9.40 15.64
CA ALA A 127 9.21 -10.07 16.12
C ALA A 127 9.19 -11.58 15.85
N ASN A 128 8.00 -12.16 15.64
CA ASN A 128 7.83 -13.58 15.32
C ASN A 128 7.49 -13.75 13.85
N ASN A 129 8.46 -14.22 13.07
CA ASN A 129 8.33 -14.50 11.64
C ASN A 129 7.23 -15.52 11.30
N GLU A 130 6.69 -16.24 12.29
CA GLU A 130 5.57 -17.18 12.16
C GLU A 130 4.24 -16.54 11.69
N THR A 131 4.18 -15.21 11.61
CA THR A 131 2.94 -14.48 11.26
C THR A 131 2.96 -13.79 9.91
N CYS A 132 4.07 -13.87 9.17
CA CYS A 132 4.20 -13.28 7.83
C CYS A 132 3.80 -14.32 6.79
N THR A 133 2.54 -14.32 6.35
CA THR A 133 2.18 -14.97 5.10
C THR A 133 2.35 -13.98 3.96
N ASP A 134 2.77 -14.45 2.79
CA ASP A 134 2.85 -13.68 1.55
C ASP A 134 1.53 -12.97 1.19
N THR A 135 0.40 -13.52 1.65
CA THR A 135 -0.94 -12.92 1.54
C THR A 135 -1.14 -11.61 2.32
N LEU A 136 -0.20 -11.20 3.17
CA LEU A 136 -0.28 -9.97 3.96
C LEU A 136 0.36 -8.77 3.25
N GLY A 137 0.79 -8.92 2.00
CA GLY A 137 1.34 -7.81 1.24
C GLY A 137 1.08 -7.93 -0.25
N ILE A 138 1.45 -6.87 -0.97
CA ILE A 138 1.47 -6.81 -2.44
C ILE A 138 2.82 -6.25 -2.86
N ALA A 139 3.43 -6.89 -3.85
CA ALA A 139 4.64 -6.40 -4.50
C ALA A 139 4.33 -6.02 -5.96
N LEU A 140 4.79 -4.86 -6.38
CA LEU A 140 4.56 -4.29 -7.71
C LEU A 140 5.90 -3.95 -8.36
N ASN A 141 6.10 -4.42 -9.58
CA ASN A 141 7.24 -4.01 -10.39
C ASN A 141 6.93 -2.67 -11.06
N VAL A 142 7.43 -1.58 -10.47
CA VAL A 142 7.20 -0.23 -10.95
C VAL A 142 8.24 0.09 -12.02
N THR A 143 7.80 0.61 -13.16
CA THR A 143 8.70 1.00 -14.26
C THR A 143 8.95 2.51 -14.25
N ASP A 144 9.99 2.96 -14.98
CA ASP A 144 10.19 4.38 -15.25
C ASP A 144 9.30 4.92 -16.38
N ALA A 145 8.46 4.07 -16.98
CA ALA A 145 7.60 4.46 -18.08
C ALA A 145 6.28 5.07 -17.56
N THR A 146 5.87 6.17 -18.18
CA THR A 146 4.58 6.83 -17.91
C THR A 146 3.73 6.87 -19.17
N VAL A 147 2.42 6.71 -19.02
CA VAL A 147 1.44 6.87 -20.10
C VAL A 147 0.55 8.06 -19.81
N TYR A 148 0.41 8.93 -20.79
CA TYR A 148 -0.57 10.01 -20.75
C TYR A 148 -1.98 9.45 -20.89
N ILE A 149 -2.87 9.80 -19.97
CA ILE A 149 -4.26 9.34 -20.01
C ILE A 149 -5.15 10.52 -20.39
N SER A 150 -5.90 10.39 -21.50
CA SER A 150 -6.85 11.41 -21.94
C SER A 150 -7.95 11.63 -20.88
N PRO A 151 -8.25 12.88 -20.50
CA PRO A 151 -9.31 13.23 -19.54
C PRO A 151 -10.71 12.70 -19.91
N SER A 152 -10.94 12.38 -21.19
CA SER A 152 -12.22 11.84 -21.69
C SER A 152 -12.58 10.45 -21.15
N ASN A 153 -11.62 9.73 -20.59
CA ASN A 153 -11.78 8.33 -20.18
C ASN A 153 -12.05 8.15 -18.68
N TRP A 154 -12.05 9.23 -17.90
CA TRP A 154 -12.35 9.18 -16.46
C TRP A 154 -13.76 9.69 -16.16
N SER A 155 -14.40 9.13 -15.13
CA SER A 155 -15.46 9.84 -14.41
C SER A 155 -14.96 11.22 -13.92
N ALA A 156 -15.80 12.25 -13.99
CA ALA A 156 -15.42 13.62 -13.60
C ALA A 156 -14.88 13.75 -12.15
N THR A 157 -15.11 12.76 -11.30
CA THR A 157 -14.75 12.73 -9.88
C THR A 157 -13.25 12.62 -9.60
N VAL A 158 -12.45 11.95 -10.45
CA VAL A 158 -11.00 11.80 -10.16
C VAL A 158 -10.18 12.96 -10.70
N LEU A 159 -10.55 13.50 -11.87
CA LEU A 159 -9.97 14.73 -12.42
C LEU A 159 -10.19 15.93 -11.49
N ALA A 160 -11.29 15.94 -10.72
CA ALA A 160 -11.56 16.99 -9.73
C ALA A 160 -10.69 16.86 -8.45
N SER A 161 -10.00 15.73 -8.26
CA SER A 161 -9.34 15.41 -6.99
C SER A 161 -7.82 15.49 -7.03
N ASP A 162 -7.21 15.50 -8.22
CA ASP A 162 -5.78 15.76 -8.41
C ASP A 162 -5.52 16.26 -9.84
N PRO A 163 -5.33 17.58 -10.05
CA PRO A 163 -5.13 18.18 -11.37
C PRO A 163 -3.78 17.81 -12.03
N GLU A 164 -2.90 17.06 -11.35
CA GLU A 164 -1.61 16.62 -11.91
C GLU A 164 -1.66 15.22 -12.56
N LEU A 165 -2.82 14.53 -12.55
CA LEU A 165 -2.99 13.16 -13.08
C LEU A 165 -3.08 13.09 -14.62
N GLU A 166 -2.31 13.90 -15.34
CA GLU A 166 -2.21 13.78 -16.80
C GLU A 166 -1.43 12.54 -17.24
N THR A 167 -0.63 11.95 -16.33
CA THR A 167 0.20 10.78 -16.62
C THR A 167 0.11 9.74 -15.50
N CYS A 168 0.08 8.46 -15.88
CA CYS A 168 0.12 7.32 -14.97
C CYS A 168 1.40 6.51 -15.18
N VAL A 169 2.02 6.05 -14.09
CA VAL A 169 3.17 5.15 -14.13
C VAL A 169 2.73 3.75 -14.54
N LEU A 170 3.50 3.09 -15.41
CA LEU A 170 3.26 1.71 -15.79
C LEU A 170 3.84 0.74 -14.76
N VAL A 171 3.03 -0.26 -14.39
CA VAL A 171 3.47 -1.43 -13.63
C VAL A 171 3.80 -2.54 -14.63
N ALA A 172 4.99 -3.14 -14.52
CA ALA A 172 5.39 -4.23 -15.39
C ALA A 172 4.66 -5.52 -15.02
N THR A 173 4.04 -6.16 -16.00
CA THR A 173 3.63 -7.57 -15.91
C THR A 173 4.82 -8.45 -16.28
N SER A 174 5.83 -8.52 -15.42
CA SER A 174 7.01 -9.34 -15.65
C SER A 174 6.88 -10.73 -15.03
N THR A 175 7.46 -11.72 -15.68
CA THR A 175 7.71 -13.05 -15.12
C THR A 175 9.19 -13.17 -14.71
N PRO A 176 9.51 -13.59 -13.47
CA PRO A 176 8.58 -13.94 -12.40
C PRO A 176 7.93 -12.70 -11.76
N THR A 177 6.71 -12.87 -11.24
CA THR A 177 6.03 -11.88 -10.41
C THR A 177 6.89 -11.57 -9.18
N PRO A 178 7.03 -10.30 -8.76
CA PRO A 178 7.75 -9.99 -7.54
C PRO A 178 7.08 -10.70 -6.36
N THR A 179 7.91 -11.24 -5.47
CA THR A 179 7.44 -11.97 -4.29
C THR A 179 7.41 -11.02 -3.11
N THR A 180 6.32 -11.04 -2.34
CA THR A 180 6.19 -10.29 -1.09
C THR A 180 6.94 -11.01 0.03
N ASN A 181 7.55 -10.23 0.90
CA ASN A 181 8.12 -10.67 2.15
C ASN A 181 7.72 -9.69 3.29
N PRO A 182 6.49 -9.83 3.83
CA PRO A 182 5.98 -8.99 4.93
C PRO A 182 6.75 -9.08 6.26
N CYS A 183 7.80 -9.90 6.30
CA CYS A 183 8.72 -10.06 7.41
C CYS A 183 9.95 -9.14 7.34
N LEU A 184 10.15 -8.44 6.21
CA LEU A 184 11.21 -7.44 6.08
C LEU A 184 10.87 -6.18 6.88
N ILE A 185 9.59 -5.85 6.98
CA ILE A 185 9.15 -4.68 7.72
C ILE A 185 9.32 -4.89 9.22
N LYS A 186 10.15 -4.03 9.81
CA LYS A 186 10.37 -3.96 11.24
C LYS A 186 9.92 -2.62 11.79
N ILE A 187 9.01 -2.65 12.77
CA ILE A 187 8.62 -1.53 13.61
C ILE A 187 9.49 -1.55 14.86
N ASP A 188 10.27 -0.51 15.03
CA ASP A 188 11.01 -0.30 16.26
C ASP A 188 10.13 0.34 17.34
N SER A 189 10.68 0.49 18.55
CA SER A 189 9.95 1.10 19.66
C SER A 189 9.57 2.55 19.41
N LEU A 190 10.34 3.30 18.62
CA LEU A 190 10.08 4.70 18.33
C LEU A 190 8.87 4.82 17.38
N ALA A 191 8.86 4.06 16.29
CA ALA A 191 7.74 3.98 15.36
C ALA A 191 6.48 3.44 16.06
N ALA A 192 6.61 2.40 16.90
CA ALA A 192 5.48 1.88 17.67
C ALA A 192 4.91 2.92 18.65
N ALA A 193 5.76 3.72 19.30
CA ALA A 193 5.34 4.80 20.17
C ALA A 193 4.65 5.92 19.37
N ALA A 194 5.16 6.27 18.19
CA ALA A 194 4.54 7.27 17.31
C ALA A 194 3.12 6.85 16.88
N ILE A 195 2.94 5.60 16.43
CA ILE A 195 1.61 5.09 16.05
C ILE A 195 0.65 5.08 17.25
N SER A 196 1.16 4.71 18.43
CA SER A 196 0.36 4.74 19.67
C SER A 196 -0.06 6.16 20.05
N ALA A 197 0.82 7.14 19.82
CA ALA A 197 0.52 8.55 20.02
C ALA A 197 -0.52 9.06 19.02
N SER A 198 -0.40 8.71 17.74
CA SER A 198 -1.43 9.01 16.71
C SER A 198 -2.80 8.46 17.11
N ALA A 199 -2.85 7.22 17.64
CA ALA A 199 -4.10 6.62 18.11
C ALA A 199 -4.72 7.36 19.30
N LYS A 200 -3.89 7.79 20.25
CA LYS A 200 -4.34 8.60 21.39
C LYS A 200 -4.80 9.99 20.96
N ASP A 201 -4.12 10.63 20.01
CA ASP A 201 -4.52 11.94 19.47
C ASP A 201 -5.89 11.87 18.77
N LYS A 202 -6.09 10.85 17.93
CA LYS A 202 -7.40 10.60 17.31
C LYS A 202 -8.50 10.35 18.32
N GLN A 203 -8.21 9.57 19.37
CA GLN A 203 -9.13 9.38 20.49
C GLN A 203 -9.49 10.72 21.14
N CYS A 204 -8.49 11.58 21.37
CA CYS A 204 -8.69 12.89 21.97
C CYS A 204 -9.59 13.80 21.14
N ILE A 205 -9.37 13.84 19.83
CA ILE A 205 -10.17 14.63 18.90
C ILE A 205 -11.62 14.12 18.85
N LEU A 206 -11.82 12.80 18.79
CA LEU A 206 -13.13 12.21 18.52
C LEU A 206 -13.99 12.02 19.78
N ASP A 207 -13.39 11.64 20.90
CA ASP A 207 -14.11 11.37 22.15
C ASP A 207 -14.06 12.52 23.16
N ARG A 208 -13.26 13.57 22.91
CA ARG A 208 -13.07 14.73 23.81
C ARG A 208 -12.79 14.29 25.25
N THR A 209 -11.93 13.28 25.43
CA THR A 209 -11.64 12.72 26.74
C THR A 209 -10.80 13.68 27.60
N PRO A 210 -10.95 13.67 28.94
CA PRO A 210 -10.19 14.55 29.84
C PRO A 210 -8.70 14.17 30.01
N ASP A 211 -8.25 13.06 29.43
CA ASP A 211 -6.89 12.51 29.54
C ASP A 211 -6.05 12.82 28.30
N CYS A 212 -6.27 14.00 27.71
CA CYS A 212 -5.60 14.47 26.51
C CYS A 212 -4.52 15.49 26.87
N PRO A 213 -3.33 15.42 26.26
CA PRO A 213 -2.32 16.44 26.47
C PRO A 213 -2.87 17.82 26.07
N ASP A 214 -2.47 18.86 26.81
CA ASP A 214 -2.77 20.24 26.43
C ASP A 214 -2.19 20.51 25.04
N GLN A 215 -3.05 20.95 24.11
CA GLN A 215 -2.75 21.13 22.69
C GLN A 215 -1.92 22.39 22.41
#